data_AF-F4SED1-F1
#
_entry.id   AF-F4SED1-F1
#
_cell.length_a   1.000
_cell.length_b   1.000
_cell.length_c   1.000
_cell.angle_alpha   90.00
_cell.angle_beta   90.00
_cell.angle_gamma   90.00
#
_symmetry.space_group_name_H-M   'P 1'
#
loop_
_entity.id
_entity.type
_entity.pdbx_description
1 polymer ?
#
loop_
_entity_poly.entity_id
_entity_poly.type
_entity_poly.pdbx_seq_one_letter_code
_entity_poly.pdbx_strand_id
1 'polypeptide(L)'
;MYQAYQKINASMHTMWGHSKPADYLKFRSFIFGTGPGKRLNKMFPNGVFYEGVSNEALYFRGESGANDSMIPVGDNLLEITARLPQNEFTAILRDFRTYRPKTQRDYVESVEARATAYQVKRFAEADPTSLALYVLNVDQIREFRDRHWKFTKSYILEHTTYGIATGGSPIATYLPSNLTTVLNVLGDASKMLGNKPLVDQVDLPSEYLMAIDECRAKVGPQKAALDKEVAAIVARQTAKESGHDRNITSLLESHPDEKKGLQRGPVGCDGVG
;
A
#
# COMPACT_ATOMS: atom_id res chain seq x y z
N MET A 1 -15.95 13.57 7.91
CA MET A 1 -14.96 12.58 7.42
C MET A 1 -14.96 11.33 8.31
N TYR A 2 -14.71 11.47 9.62
CA TYR A 2 -14.64 10.37 10.60
C TYR A 2 -15.68 9.26 10.42
N GLN A 3 -16.97 9.56 10.56
CA GLN A 3 -18.05 8.57 10.43
C GLN A 3 -18.11 7.87 9.06
N ALA A 4 -17.74 8.57 7.98
CA ALA A 4 -17.72 7.97 6.65
C ALA A 4 -16.59 6.94 6.53
N TYR A 5 -15.39 7.24 7.05
CA TYR A 5 -14.30 6.28 7.05
C TYR A 5 -14.51 5.14 8.04
N GLN A 6 -15.23 5.35 9.14
CA GLN A 6 -15.65 4.24 10.01
C GLN A 6 -16.49 3.21 9.23
N LYS A 7 -17.43 3.68 8.40
CA LYS A 7 -18.22 2.80 7.53
C LYS A 7 -17.35 2.07 6.50
N ILE A 8 -16.36 2.76 5.91
CA ILE A 8 -15.39 2.14 4.99
C ILE A 8 -14.57 1.07 5.71
N ASN A 9 -14.02 1.37 6.89
CA ASN A 9 -13.24 0.44 7.70
C ASN A 9 -14.06 -0.78 8.14
N ALA A 10 -15.32 -0.56 8.52
CA ALA A 10 -16.27 -1.62 8.85
C ALA A 10 -16.55 -2.52 7.64
N SER A 11 -16.78 -1.93 6.46
CA SER A 11 -16.94 -2.70 5.22
C SER A 11 -15.68 -3.49 4.88
N MET A 12 -14.50 -2.91 5.08
CA MET A 12 -13.24 -3.60 4.84
C MET A 12 -13.10 -4.81 5.78
N HIS A 13 -13.62 -4.75 7.02
CA HIS A 13 -13.58 -5.88 7.95
C HIS A 13 -14.31 -7.13 7.45
N THR A 14 -15.38 -6.98 6.66
CA THR A 14 -16.21 -8.12 6.21
C THR A 14 -15.47 -9.00 5.20
N MET A 15 -14.37 -8.54 4.60
CA MET A 15 -13.59 -9.30 3.61
C MET A 15 -13.21 -10.71 4.09
N TRP A 16 -12.90 -10.90 5.38
CA TRP A 16 -12.55 -12.21 5.92
C TRP A 16 -13.65 -13.27 5.75
N GLY A 17 -14.92 -12.84 5.69
CA GLY A 17 -16.07 -13.71 5.45
C GLY A 17 -16.42 -13.92 3.97
N HIS A 18 -15.87 -13.11 3.08
CA HIS A 18 -16.20 -13.09 1.65
C HIS A 18 -15.07 -13.55 0.73
N SER A 19 -13.85 -13.69 1.24
CA SER A 19 -12.69 -14.14 0.49
C SER A 19 -11.84 -15.10 1.31
N LYS A 20 -11.30 -16.12 0.66
CA LYS A 20 -10.42 -17.13 1.29
C LYS A 20 -8.96 -16.76 1.03
N PRO A 21 -8.14 -16.51 2.07
CA PRO A 21 -6.72 -16.17 1.89
C PRO A 21 -5.96 -17.15 0.99
N ALA A 22 -6.16 -18.46 1.21
CA ALA A 22 -5.47 -19.50 0.45
C ALA A 22 -5.83 -19.54 -1.05
N ASP A 23 -7.03 -19.10 -1.43
CA ASP A 23 -7.47 -19.11 -2.83
C ASP A 23 -7.13 -17.82 -3.59
N TYR A 24 -6.76 -16.75 -2.87
CA TYR A 24 -6.53 -15.44 -3.49
C TYR A 24 -5.43 -15.47 -4.56
N LEU A 25 -4.38 -16.27 -4.39
CA LEU A 25 -3.31 -16.38 -5.39
C LEU A 25 -3.81 -16.91 -6.75
N LYS A 26 -4.89 -17.69 -6.78
CA LYS A 26 -5.52 -18.19 -8.02
C LYS A 26 -6.15 -17.05 -8.82
N PHE A 27 -6.74 -16.07 -8.12
CA PHE A 27 -7.30 -14.88 -8.73
C PHE A 27 -6.21 -13.84 -9.06
N ARG A 28 -5.21 -13.73 -8.18
CA ARG A 28 -4.16 -12.70 -8.23
C ARG A 28 -3.41 -12.68 -9.56
N SER A 29 -3.19 -13.83 -10.19
CA SER A 29 -2.56 -13.95 -11.52
C SER A 29 -3.27 -13.13 -12.59
N PHE A 30 -4.61 -13.07 -12.56
CA PHE A 30 -5.43 -12.37 -13.55
C PHE A 30 -5.42 -10.85 -13.42
N ILE A 31 -5.00 -10.32 -12.27
CA ILE A 31 -4.93 -8.88 -12.01
C ILE A 31 -3.51 -8.33 -12.06
N PHE A 32 -2.52 -9.16 -12.40
CA PHE A 32 -1.19 -8.67 -12.80
C PHE A 32 -1.29 -7.96 -14.15
N GLY A 33 -0.59 -6.82 -14.25
CA GLY A 33 -0.51 -6.08 -15.51
C GLY A 33 0.59 -6.64 -16.41
N THR A 34 0.97 -5.86 -17.41
CA THR A 34 2.06 -6.19 -18.36
C THR A 34 3.35 -5.41 -18.07
N GLY A 35 3.33 -4.48 -17.12
CA GLY A 35 4.41 -3.56 -16.73
C GLY A 35 4.75 -3.60 -15.23
N PRO A 36 5.58 -2.65 -14.73
CA PRO A 36 6.02 -1.40 -15.36
C PRO A 36 7.35 -1.49 -16.15
N GLY A 37 7.81 -2.69 -16.53
CA GLY A 37 8.97 -2.81 -17.42
C GLY A 37 9.53 -4.22 -17.53
N LYS A 38 10.46 -4.40 -18.48
CA LYS A 38 11.04 -5.68 -18.94
C LYS A 38 11.58 -6.61 -17.85
N ARG A 39 11.88 -6.08 -16.65
CA ARG A 39 12.50 -6.84 -15.54
C ARG A 39 11.57 -7.19 -14.38
N LEU A 40 10.40 -6.55 -14.27
CA LEU A 40 9.50 -6.72 -13.13
C LEU A 40 8.43 -7.79 -13.40
N ASN A 41 7.95 -7.88 -14.64
CA ASN A 41 6.99 -8.90 -15.03
C ASN A 41 7.63 -9.99 -15.89
N LYS A 42 7.78 -11.19 -15.31
CA LYS A 42 8.33 -12.37 -15.99
C LYS A 42 7.36 -13.00 -17.01
N MET A 43 6.05 -12.74 -16.89
CA MET A 43 5.03 -13.23 -17.83
C MET A 43 5.06 -12.46 -19.15
N PHE A 44 5.32 -11.14 -19.08
CA PHE A 44 5.38 -10.24 -20.25
C PHE A 44 6.72 -9.50 -20.35
N PRO A 45 7.86 -10.21 -20.51
CA PRO A 45 9.19 -9.60 -20.46
C PRO A 45 9.43 -8.59 -21.59
N ASN A 46 8.67 -8.68 -22.68
CA ASN A 46 8.76 -7.78 -23.84
C ASN A 46 7.54 -6.86 -23.97
N GLY A 47 6.68 -6.78 -22.94
CA GLY A 47 5.42 -6.05 -23.01
C GLY A 47 4.36 -6.77 -23.84
N VAL A 48 3.29 -6.05 -24.19
CA VAL A 48 2.17 -6.57 -25.00
C VAL A 48 1.95 -5.69 -26.21
N PHE A 49 1.81 -6.32 -27.38
CA PHE A 49 1.43 -5.64 -28.62
C PHE A 49 -0.09 -5.52 -28.68
N TYR A 50 -0.57 -4.30 -28.92
CA TYR A 50 -1.98 -4.01 -29.11
C TYR A 50 -2.21 -3.77 -30.60
N GLU A 51 -2.64 -4.81 -31.30
CA GLU A 51 -2.88 -4.79 -32.75
C GLU A 51 -3.84 -3.65 -33.13
N GLY A 52 -3.47 -2.88 -34.17
CA GLY A 52 -4.24 -1.71 -34.61
C GLY A 52 -4.12 -0.48 -33.72
N VAL A 53 -3.41 -0.55 -32.60
CA VAL A 53 -3.22 0.58 -31.67
C VAL A 53 -1.78 1.09 -31.66
N SER A 54 -0.80 0.18 -31.55
CA SER A 54 0.62 0.54 -31.45
C SER A 54 1.50 -0.48 -32.16
N ASN A 55 2.51 0.01 -32.89
CA ASN A 55 3.57 -0.82 -33.48
C ASN A 55 4.67 -1.18 -32.45
N GLU A 56 4.64 -0.57 -31.27
CA GLU A 56 5.54 -0.86 -30.15
C GLU A 56 4.79 -1.60 -29.04
N ALA A 57 5.50 -2.49 -28.34
CA ALA A 57 4.96 -3.18 -27.18
C ALA A 57 4.74 -2.22 -26.01
N LEU A 58 3.56 -2.29 -25.40
CA LEU A 58 3.15 -1.42 -24.30
C LEU A 58 3.22 -2.15 -22.94
N TYR A 59 3.40 -1.36 -21.88
CA TYR A 59 3.55 -1.82 -20.51
C TYR A 59 2.54 -1.09 -19.62
N PHE A 60 1.66 -1.83 -18.98
CA PHE A 60 0.67 -1.30 -18.05
C PHE A 60 0.76 -1.99 -16.71
N ARG A 61 0.70 -1.23 -15.62
CA ARG A 61 0.67 -1.83 -14.27
C ARG A 61 -0.61 -2.64 -14.09
N GLY A 62 -0.51 -3.67 -13.25
CA GLY A 62 -1.69 -4.40 -12.81
C GLY A 62 -2.53 -3.57 -11.86
N GLU A 63 -3.68 -4.14 -11.49
CA GLU A 63 -4.52 -3.55 -10.47
C GLU A 63 -3.74 -3.42 -9.16
N SER A 64 -3.99 -2.34 -8.44
CA SER A 64 -3.53 -2.15 -7.09
C SER A 64 -4.61 -1.43 -6.30
N GLY A 65 -4.72 -1.73 -5.01
CA GLY A 65 -5.54 -0.93 -4.10
C GLY A 65 -5.22 0.57 -4.18
N ALA A 66 -4.01 0.97 -4.59
CA ALA A 66 -3.64 2.38 -4.83
C ALA A 66 -4.43 3.05 -5.98
N ASN A 67 -5.16 2.31 -6.81
CA ASN A 67 -6.04 2.86 -7.84
C ASN A 67 -7.32 3.47 -7.25
N ASP A 68 -7.66 3.19 -5.98
CA ASP A 68 -8.79 3.81 -5.30
C ASP A 68 -8.62 5.34 -5.15
N SER A 69 -9.73 6.05 -4.93
CA SER A 69 -9.73 7.50 -4.62
C SER A 69 -10.05 7.79 -3.16
N MET A 70 -10.56 6.83 -2.38
CA MET A 70 -11.00 7.04 -1.00
C MET A 70 -9.83 7.37 -0.08
N ILE A 71 -8.75 6.59 -0.09
CA ILE A 71 -7.59 6.85 0.76
C ILE A 71 -6.82 8.10 0.31
N PRO A 72 -6.53 8.29 -1.00
CA PRO A 72 -5.88 9.51 -1.47
C PRO A 72 -6.64 10.80 -1.12
N VAL A 73 -7.98 10.83 -1.14
CA VAL A 73 -8.75 12.00 -0.70
C VAL A 73 -8.47 12.32 0.77
N GLY A 74 -8.46 11.30 1.63
CA GLY A 74 -8.19 11.47 3.05
C GLY A 74 -6.76 11.89 3.33
N ASP A 75 -5.78 11.27 2.65
CA ASP A 75 -4.37 11.65 2.77
C ASP A 75 -4.14 13.10 2.35
N ASN A 76 -4.73 13.50 1.22
CA ASN A 76 -4.56 14.84 0.67
C ASN A 76 -5.25 15.89 1.56
N LEU A 77 -6.48 15.63 2.00
CA LEU A 77 -7.24 16.56 2.86
C LEU A 77 -6.54 16.78 4.21
N LEU A 78 -6.01 15.70 4.81
CA LEU A 78 -5.30 15.76 6.09
C LEU A 78 -3.81 16.10 5.92
N GLU A 79 -3.36 16.44 4.71
CA GLU A 79 -1.96 16.75 4.38
C GLU A 79 -0.94 15.65 4.76
N ILE A 80 -1.39 14.39 4.91
CA ILE A 80 -0.53 13.23 5.13
C ILE A 80 0.43 13.05 3.93
N THR A 81 -0.05 13.33 2.72
CA THR A 81 0.73 13.22 1.49
C THR A 81 1.99 14.09 1.50
N ALA A 82 1.96 15.26 2.16
CA ALA A 82 3.13 16.13 2.32
C ALA A 82 4.23 15.51 3.20
N ARG A 83 3.91 14.46 3.97
CA ARG A 83 4.82 13.74 4.88
C ARG A 83 5.34 12.44 4.27
N LEU A 84 4.93 12.10 3.04
CA LEU A 84 5.50 10.97 2.33
C LEU A 84 6.98 11.24 1.97
N PRO A 85 7.86 10.24 2.10
CA PRO A 85 9.27 10.40 1.75
C PRO A 85 9.42 10.63 0.24
N GLN A 86 10.36 11.48 -0.18
CA GLN A 86 10.68 11.67 -1.59
C GLN A 86 11.56 10.50 -2.07
N ASN A 87 10.92 9.43 -2.52
CA ASN A 87 11.57 8.22 -3.00
C ASN A 87 10.74 7.53 -4.11
N GLU A 88 11.24 6.40 -4.62
CA GLU A 88 10.59 5.64 -5.68
C GLU A 88 9.16 5.17 -5.32
N PHE A 89 8.88 4.90 -4.04
CA PHE A 89 7.53 4.52 -3.60
C PHE A 89 6.52 5.65 -3.78
N THR A 90 6.94 6.89 -3.50
CA THR A 90 6.11 8.06 -3.74
C THR A 90 5.92 8.33 -5.23
N ALA A 91 6.95 8.10 -6.05
CA ALA A 91 6.81 8.17 -7.50
C ALA A 91 5.80 7.12 -8.03
N ILE A 92 5.87 5.88 -7.52
CA ILE A 92 4.90 4.82 -7.84
C ILE A 92 3.47 5.21 -7.43
N LEU A 93 3.27 5.78 -6.23
CA LEU A 93 1.96 6.29 -5.79
C LEU A 93 1.39 7.35 -6.74
N ARG A 94 2.25 8.26 -7.22
CA ARG A 94 1.85 9.31 -8.17
C ARG A 94 1.53 8.72 -9.54
N ASP A 95 2.29 7.73 -10.00
CA ASP A 95 2.04 7.02 -11.25
C ASP A 95 0.67 6.32 -11.26
N PHE A 96 0.28 5.65 -10.16
CA PHE A 96 -1.06 5.04 -10.04
C PHE A 96 -2.22 6.04 -10.19
N ARG A 97 -1.98 7.34 -10.00
CA ARG A 97 -3.02 8.36 -10.21
C ARG A 97 -3.46 8.41 -11.67
N THR A 98 -2.55 8.16 -12.62
CA THR A 98 -2.84 8.21 -14.06
C THR A 98 -3.89 7.16 -14.47
N TYR A 99 -4.01 6.08 -13.71
CA TYR A 99 -4.94 4.96 -13.95
C TYR A 99 -6.37 5.22 -13.46
N ARG A 100 -6.63 6.36 -12.80
CA ARG A 100 -8.01 6.74 -12.40
C ARG A 100 -8.74 7.46 -13.52
N PRO A 101 -10.07 7.43 -13.58
CA PRO A 101 -10.85 8.28 -14.49
C PRO A 101 -10.49 9.76 -14.31
N LYS A 102 -10.49 10.53 -15.41
CA LYS A 102 -10.06 11.94 -15.40
C LYS A 102 -10.75 12.77 -14.32
N THR A 103 -12.07 12.65 -14.19
CA THR A 103 -12.86 13.38 -13.21
C THR A 103 -12.43 13.09 -11.77
N GLN A 104 -12.04 11.85 -11.46
CA GLN A 104 -11.52 11.48 -10.15
C GLN A 104 -10.11 12.03 -9.93
N ARG A 105 -9.25 12.02 -10.95
CA ARG A 105 -7.91 12.63 -10.86
C ARG A 105 -8.00 14.12 -10.55
N ASP A 106 -8.78 14.85 -11.35
CA ASP A 106 -8.99 16.28 -11.20
C ASP A 106 -9.52 16.60 -9.78
N TYR A 107 -10.47 15.80 -9.28
CA TYR A 107 -11.01 15.97 -7.94
C TYR A 107 -9.95 15.76 -6.85
N VAL A 108 -9.24 14.63 -6.87
CA VAL A 108 -8.21 14.29 -5.87
C VAL A 108 -7.07 15.31 -5.86
N GLU A 109 -6.66 15.80 -7.04
CA GLU A 109 -5.67 16.87 -7.19
C GLU A 109 -6.18 18.21 -6.63
N SER A 110 -7.45 18.54 -6.88
CA SER A 110 -8.05 19.77 -6.33
C SER A 110 -8.13 19.75 -4.80
N VAL A 111 -8.39 18.58 -4.20
CA VAL A 111 -8.38 18.40 -2.73
C VAL A 111 -6.99 18.66 -2.18
N GLU A 112 -5.94 18.10 -2.79
CA GLU A 112 -4.55 18.30 -2.36
C GLU A 112 -4.13 19.77 -2.44
N ALA A 113 -4.44 20.42 -3.57
CA ALA A 113 -4.11 21.82 -3.80
C ALA A 113 -4.82 22.73 -2.78
N ARG A 114 -6.11 22.51 -2.52
CA ARG A 114 -6.89 23.31 -1.57
C ARG A 114 -6.45 23.06 -0.13
N ALA A 115 -6.28 21.80 0.28
CA ALA A 115 -5.84 21.49 1.63
C ALA A 115 -4.50 22.17 1.94
N THR A 116 -3.56 22.09 1.00
CA THR A 116 -2.26 22.77 1.09
C THR A 116 -2.39 24.29 1.14
N ALA A 117 -3.21 24.88 0.26
CA ALA A 117 -3.42 26.33 0.21
C ALA A 117 -4.02 26.90 1.50
N TYR A 118 -4.94 26.15 2.12
CA TYR A 118 -5.58 26.54 3.39
C TYR A 118 -4.84 26.05 4.63
N GLN A 119 -3.76 25.28 4.47
CA GLN A 119 -2.97 24.72 5.57
C GLN A 119 -3.86 24.02 6.61
N VAL A 120 -4.76 23.13 6.16
CA VAL A 120 -5.70 22.35 6.98
C VAL A 120 -5.05 21.76 8.23
N LYS A 121 -3.83 21.19 8.11
CA LYS A 121 -3.12 20.65 9.28
C LYS A 121 -2.74 21.75 10.27
N ARG A 122 -2.19 22.85 9.79
CA ARG A 122 -1.84 24.01 10.63
C ARG A 122 -3.08 24.64 11.28
N PHE A 123 -4.19 24.71 10.55
CA PHE A 123 -5.48 25.15 11.08
C PHE A 123 -5.92 24.25 12.23
N ALA A 124 -5.84 22.93 12.07
CA ALA A 124 -6.18 22.00 13.14
C ALA A 124 -5.27 22.17 14.37
N GLU A 125 -3.97 22.40 14.17
CA GLU A 125 -3.00 22.61 15.26
C GLU A 125 -3.23 23.89 16.08
N ALA A 126 -4.00 24.85 15.56
CA ALA A 126 -4.24 26.13 16.23
C ALA A 126 -5.27 26.05 17.37
N ASP A 127 -6.07 24.98 17.44
CA ASP A 127 -7.16 24.82 18.40
C ASP A 127 -7.24 23.37 18.90
N PRO A 128 -7.30 23.11 20.22
CA PRO A 128 -7.37 21.76 20.77
C PRO A 128 -8.52 20.91 20.22
N THR A 129 -9.70 21.51 19.98
CA THR A 129 -10.88 20.78 19.46
C THR A 129 -10.63 20.32 18.02
N SER A 130 -10.09 21.20 17.19
CA SER A 130 -9.75 20.94 15.80
C SER A 130 -8.62 19.91 15.68
N LEU A 131 -7.60 19.99 16.55
CA LEU A 131 -6.52 19.01 16.62
C LEU A 131 -7.02 17.62 17.06
N ALA A 132 -7.94 17.58 18.03
CA ALA A 132 -8.58 16.35 18.49
C ALA A 132 -9.38 15.67 17.35
N LEU A 133 -10.16 16.45 16.60
CA LEU A 133 -10.87 15.96 15.41
C LEU A 133 -9.90 15.53 14.31
N TYR A 134 -8.78 16.25 14.11
CA TYR A 134 -7.75 15.86 13.15
C TYR A 134 -7.14 14.50 13.52
N VAL A 135 -6.82 14.26 14.80
CA VAL A 135 -6.34 12.96 15.30
C VAL A 135 -7.34 11.84 14.99
N LEU A 136 -8.63 12.04 15.24
CA LEU A 136 -9.67 11.06 14.88
C LEU A 136 -9.68 10.71 13.39
N ASN A 137 -9.57 11.72 12.53
CA ASN A 137 -9.62 11.50 11.08
C ASN A 137 -8.34 10.81 10.57
N VAL A 138 -7.15 11.16 11.10
CA VAL A 138 -5.89 10.47 10.76
C VAL A 138 -5.93 9.01 11.24
N ASP A 139 -6.52 8.73 12.41
CA ASP A 139 -6.66 7.36 12.90
C ASP A 139 -7.48 6.47 11.97
N GLN A 140 -8.49 7.02 11.29
CA GLN A 140 -9.27 6.27 10.32
C GLN A 140 -8.46 5.86 9.09
N ILE A 141 -7.54 6.71 8.62
CA ILE A 141 -6.60 6.37 7.56
C ILE A 141 -5.59 5.33 8.04
N ARG A 142 -5.09 5.48 9.28
CA ARG A 142 -4.21 4.51 9.92
C ARG A 142 -4.88 3.14 10.02
N GLU A 143 -6.14 3.09 10.43
CA GLU A 143 -6.91 1.85 10.53
C GLU A 143 -7.01 1.12 9.21
N PHE A 144 -7.36 1.84 8.15
CA PHE A 144 -7.44 1.26 6.82
C PHE A 144 -6.10 0.67 6.40
N ARG A 145 -5.01 1.43 6.56
CA ARG A 145 -3.66 1.00 6.17
C ARG A 145 -3.15 -0.19 6.98
N ASP A 146 -3.41 -0.21 8.28
CA ASP A 146 -3.08 -1.33 9.16
C ASP A 146 -3.86 -2.59 8.77
N ARG A 147 -5.16 -2.45 8.47
CA ARG A 147 -5.99 -3.55 7.99
C ARG A 147 -5.53 -4.06 6.63
N HIS A 148 -5.17 -3.15 5.72
CA HIS A 148 -4.60 -3.51 4.42
C HIS A 148 -3.28 -4.26 4.56
N TRP A 149 -2.42 -3.86 5.51
CA TRP A 149 -1.19 -4.57 5.82
C TRP A 149 -1.47 -5.97 6.37
N LYS A 150 -2.43 -6.12 7.28
CA LYS A 150 -2.88 -7.42 7.79
C LYS A 150 -3.39 -8.33 6.66
N PHE A 151 -4.21 -7.81 5.73
CA PHE A 151 -4.61 -8.57 4.55
C PHE A 151 -3.44 -8.99 3.70
N THR A 152 -2.51 -8.08 3.43
CA THR A 152 -1.34 -8.39 2.60
C THR A 152 -0.53 -9.55 3.19
N LYS A 153 -0.37 -9.59 4.52
CA LYS A 153 0.31 -10.69 5.19
C LYS A 153 -0.44 -12.00 4.98
N SER A 154 -1.73 -12.05 5.32
CA SER A 154 -2.52 -13.28 5.27
C SER A 154 -2.83 -13.76 3.85
N TYR A 155 -3.10 -12.87 2.91
CA TYR A 155 -3.51 -13.22 1.55
C TYR A 155 -2.34 -13.39 0.58
N ILE A 156 -1.15 -12.84 0.90
CA ILE A 156 0.00 -12.86 -0.01
C ILE A 156 1.25 -13.43 0.67
N LEU A 157 1.76 -12.77 1.72
CA LEU A 157 3.08 -13.12 2.26
C LEU A 157 3.14 -14.50 2.94
N GLU A 158 2.01 -15.01 3.43
CA GLU A 158 1.89 -16.37 3.97
C GLU A 158 1.83 -17.45 2.87
N HIS A 159 1.48 -17.09 1.64
CA HIS A 159 1.19 -18.04 0.55
C HIS A 159 2.20 -17.98 -0.60
N THR A 160 3.05 -16.95 -0.69
CA THR A 160 4.07 -16.86 -1.74
C THR A 160 5.33 -16.14 -1.27
N THR A 161 6.47 -16.53 -1.83
CA THR A 161 7.76 -15.82 -1.70
C THR A 161 7.93 -14.73 -2.77
N TYR A 162 7.03 -14.64 -3.75
CA TYR A 162 7.09 -13.63 -4.79
C TYR A 162 6.72 -12.25 -4.22
N GLY A 163 7.74 -11.44 -3.94
CA GLY A 163 7.63 -10.18 -3.20
C GLY A 163 7.11 -8.97 -3.99
N ILE A 164 6.75 -9.13 -5.26
CA ILE A 164 6.29 -8.04 -6.14
C ILE A 164 4.76 -8.01 -6.17
N ALA A 165 4.18 -6.82 -5.99
CA ALA A 165 2.75 -6.54 -6.07
C ALA A 165 2.24 -6.66 -7.51
N THR A 166 0.93 -6.81 -7.67
CA THR A 166 0.24 -6.82 -8.98
C THR A 166 0.50 -5.54 -9.78
N GLY A 167 0.55 -4.40 -9.10
CA GLY A 167 0.95 -3.11 -9.67
C GLY A 167 2.47 -2.87 -9.75
N GLY A 168 3.31 -3.84 -9.37
CA GLY A 168 4.76 -3.82 -9.56
C GLY A 168 5.61 -3.22 -8.44
N SER A 169 5.05 -2.89 -7.27
CA SER A 169 5.82 -2.42 -6.11
C SER A 169 6.33 -3.56 -5.21
N PRO A 170 7.46 -3.39 -4.49
CA PRO A 170 7.90 -4.35 -3.50
C PRO A 170 6.98 -4.31 -2.27
N ILE A 171 6.19 -5.37 -2.09
CA ILE A 171 5.07 -5.41 -1.13
C ILE A 171 5.52 -5.19 0.32
N ALA A 172 6.61 -5.86 0.69
CA ALA A 172 7.09 -5.93 2.07
C ALA A 172 7.66 -4.59 2.60
N THR A 173 7.97 -3.64 1.72
CA THR A 173 8.54 -2.34 2.10
C THR A 173 7.58 -1.19 1.80
N TYR A 174 6.81 -1.28 0.71
CA TYR A 174 5.91 -0.23 0.27
C TYR A 174 4.73 0.04 1.23
N LEU A 175 3.94 -1.00 1.57
CA LEU A 175 2.77 -0.81 2.44
C LEU A 175 3.15 -0.41 3.87
N PRO A 176 4.18 -1.03 4.50
CA PRO A 176 4.63 -0.61 5.81
C PRO A 176 5.18 0.82 5.81
N SER A 177 5.90 1.25 4.76
CA SER A 177 6.37 2.64 4.67
C SER A 177 5.22 3.63 4.72
N ASN A 178 4.12 3.36 4.01
CA ASN A 178 2.93 4.19 4.04
C ASN A 178 2.26 4.21 5.42
N LEU A 179 2.14 3.05 6.07
CA LEU A 179 1.56 2.95 7.41
C LEU A 179 2.43 3.69 8.44
N THR A 180 3.76 3.58 8.35
CA THR A 180 4.70 4.33 9.19
C THR A 180 4.54 5.84 9.03
N THR A 181 4.37 6.35 7.80
CA THR A 181 4.09 7.78 7.58
C THR A 181 2.84 8.23 8.34
N VAL A 182 1.73 7.48 8.26
CA VAL A 182 0.49 7.83 8.96
C VAL A 182 0.65 7.72 10.48
N LEU A 183 1.33 6.69 10.98
CA LEU A 183 1.62 6.54 12.41
C LEU A 183 2.47 7.70 12.95
N ASN A 184 3.42 8.20 12.16
CA ASN A 184 4.22 9.37 12.54
C ASN A 184 3.35 10.63 12.60
N VAL A 185 2.51 10.88 11.58
CA VAL A 185 1.58 12.03 11.58
C VAL A 185 0.63 11.98 12.78
N LEU A 186 0.08 10.79 13.05
CA LEU A 186 -0.84 10.56 14.16
C LEU A 186 -0.15 10.75 15.51
N GLY A 187 1.09 10.25 15.65
CA GLY A 187 1.89 10.39 16.85
C GLY A 187 2.30 11.84 17.13
N ASP A 188 2.68 12.60 16.10
CA ASP A 188 3.00 14.02 16.22
C ASP A 188 1.78 14.81 16.71
N ALA A 189 0.62 14.65 16.06
CA ALA A 189 -0.62 15.32 16.45
C ALA A 189 -1.08 14.91 17.86
N SER A 190 -0.95 13.61 18.21
CA SER A 190 -1.27 13.09 19.54
C SER A 190 -0.40 13.68 20.64
N LYS A 191 0.90 13.90 20.37
CA LYS A 191 1.81 14.56 21.31
C LYS A 191 1.46 16.03 21.50
N MET A 192 1.02 16.72 20.45
CA MET A 192 0.62 18.13 20.50
C MET A 192 -0.62 18.36 21.37
N LEU A 193 -1.54 17.40 21.44
CA LEU A 193 -2.67 17.43 22.40
C LEU A 193 -2.22 17.35 23.87
N GLY A 194 -0.95 17.06 24.13
CA GLY A 194 -0.41 16.91 25.47
C GLY A 194 -0.93 15.69 26.20
N ASN A 195 -0.81 15.68 27.53
CA ASN A 195 -1.16 14.54 28.39
C ASN A 195 -2.35 14.81 29.32
N LYS A 196 -2.93 16.01 29.28
CA LYS A 196 -4.11 16.34 30.07
C LYS A 196 -5.32 15.51 29.57
N PRO A 197 -6.29 15.18 30.45
CA PRO A 197 -7.53 14.56 30.00
C PRO A 197 -8.22 15.43 28.95
N LEU A 198 -8.73 14.83 27.86
CA LEU A 198 -9.36 15.61 26.79
C LEU A 198 -10.71 16.20 27.21
N VAL A 199 -11.42 15.54 28.12
CA VAL A 199 -12.68 16.04 28.71
C VAL A 199 -12.51 17.41 29.37
N ASP A 200 -11.31 17.73 29.85
CA ASP A 200 -11.01 19.02 30.49
C ASP A 200 -10.55 20.09 29.48
N GLN A 201 -10.36 19.73 28.21
CA GLN A 201 -9.72 20.57 27.19
C GLN A 201 -10.62 20.89 26.00
N VAL A 202 -11.55 20.00 25.66
CA VAL A 202 -12.40 20.13 24.46
C VAL A 202 -13.83 19.71 24.76
N ASP A 203 -14.80 20.40 24.16
CA ASP A 203 -16.21 20.05 24.22
C ASP A 203 -16.56 19.17 23.01
N LEU A 204 -16.35 17.86 23.17
CA LEU A 204 -16.67 16.84 22.16
C LEU A 204 -17.51 15.72 22.78
N PRO A 205 -18.33 15.01 21.99
CA PRO A 205 -19.06 13.83 22.45
C PRO A 205 -18.13 12.81 23.13
N SER A 206 -18.58 12.18 24.21
CA SER A 206 -17.76 11.23 24.98
C SER A 206 -17.22 10.08 24.14
N GLU A 207 -17.99 9.61 23.15
CA GLU A 207 -17.57 8.61 22.17
C GLU A 207 -16.33 9.05 21.36
N TYR A 208 -16.21 10.33 21.04
CA TYR A 208 -15.07 10.87 20.30
C TYR A 208 -13.85 10.98 21.20
N LEU A 209 -14.04 11.45 22.44
CA LEU A 209 -12.97 11.51 23.44
C LEU A 209 -12.36 10.13 23.69
N MET A 210 -13.21 9.11 23.91
CA MET A 210 -12.78 7.73 24.09
C MET A 210 -11.99 7.21 22.88
N ALA A 211 -12.50 7.43 21.66
CA ALA A 211 -11.82 6.99 20.45
C ALA A 211 -10.45 7.69 20.24
N ILE A 212 -10.32 8.96 20.64
CA ILE A 212 -9.03 9.67 20.61
C ILE A 212 -8.07 9.06 21.62
N ASP A 213 -8.51 8.79 22.85
CA ASP A 213 -7.65 8.23 23.89
C ASP A 213 -7.17 6.81 23.54
N GLU A 214 -8.05 5.96 23.02
CA GLU A 214 -7.69 4.65 22.48
C GLU A 214 -6.66 4.77 21.35
N CYS A 215 -6.86 5.75 20.46
CA CYS A 215 -5.93 6.04 19.40
C CYS A 215 -4.56 6.48 19.93
N ARG A 216 -4.50 7.42 20.87
CA ARG A 216 -3.24 7.90 21.47
C ARG A 216 -2.48 6.76 22.15
N ALA A 217 -3.18 5.87 22.84
CA ALA A 217 -2.59 4.72 23.51
C ALA A 217 -1.99 3.70 22.54
N LYS A 218 -2.60 3.49 21.36
CA LYS A 218 -2.16 2.43 20.42
C LYS A 218 -1.03 2.84 19.47
N VAL A 219 -0.84 4.12 19.18
CA VAL A 219 0.12 4.61 18.16
C VAL A 219 1.54 4.12 18.41
N GLY A 220 2.07 4.33 19.62
CA GLY A 220 3.43 3.94 19.99
C GLY A 220 3.66 2.43 19.89
N PRO A 221 2.85 1.61 20.59
CA PRO A 221 2.93 0.15 20.50
C PRO A 221 2.78 -0.37 19.07
N GLN A 222 1.85 0.19 18.28
CA GLN A 222 1.66 -0.24 16.90
C GLN A 222 2.86 0.07 16.01
N LYS A 223 3.46 1.26 16.15
CA LYS A 223 4.66 1.61 15.40
C LYS A 223 5.82 0.66 15.74
N ALA A 224 6.05 0.38 17.02
CA ALA A 224 7.09 -0.55 17.44
C ALA A 224 6.86 -1.97 16.92
N ALA A 225 5.61 -2.44 16.96
CA ALA A 225 5.23 -3.74 16.41
C ALA A 225 5.47 -3.83 14.90
N LEU A 226 5.09 -2.79 14.15
CA LEU A 226 5.32 -2.70 12.71
C LEU A 226 6.81 -2.70 12.38
N ASP A 227 7.61 -1.87 13.05
CA ASP A 227 9.05 -1.76 12.82
C ASP A 227 9.75 -3.14 13.04
N LYS A 228 9.40 -3.83 14.13
CA LYS A 228 9.91 -5.19 14.43
C LYS A 228 9.47 -6.21 13.37
N GLU A 229 8.22 -6.14 12.95
CA GLU A 229 7.66 -7.05 11.95
C GLU A 229 8.32 -6.88 10.57
N VAL A 230 8.48 -5.64 10.12
CA VAL A 230 9.12 -5.33 8.83
C VAL A 230 10.57 -5.80 8.85
N ALA A 231 11.31 -5.53 9.93
CA ALA A 231 12.69 -6.01 10.07
C ALA A 231 12.78 -7.54 9.95
N ALA A 232 11.86 -8.28 10.59
CA ALA A 232 11.81 -9.73 10.51
C ALA A 232 11.44 -10.26 9.11
N ILE A 233 10.57 -9.55 8.36
CA ILE A 233 10.23 -9.92 6.97
C ILE A 233 11.42 -9.69 6.05
N VAL A 234 12.05 -8.51 6.12
CA VAL A 234 13.21 -8.16 5.29
C VAL A 234 14.36 -9.13 5.53
N ALA A 235 14.69 -9.42 6.80
CA ALA A 235 15.74 -10.38 7.15
C ALA A 235 15.48 -11.78 6.55
N ARG A 236 14.22 -12.26 6.60
CA ARG A 236 13.83 -13.55 6.00
C ARG A 236 13.96 -13.55 4.48
N GLN A 237 13.67 -12.43 3.81
CA GLN A 237 13.81 -12.31 2.35
C GLN A 237 15.28 -12.30 1.93
N THR A 238 16.13 -11.50 2.58
CA THR A 238 17.58 -11.46 2.31
C THR A 238 18.28 -12.80 2.58
N ALA A 239 17.88 -13.52 3.64
CA ALA A 239 18.41 -14.87 3.91
C ALA A 239 18.03 -15.89 2.83
N LYS A 240 16.86 -15.75 2.20
CA LYS A 240 16.41 -16.63 1.11
C LYS A 240 17.08 -16.30 -0.22
N GLU A 241 17.26 -15.02 -0.54
CA GLU A 241 17.98 -14.60 -1.75
C GLU A 241 19.43 -15.09 -1.73
N SER A 242 20.12 -14.91 -0.60
CA SER A 242 21.49 -15.43 -0.42
C SER A 242 21.59 -16.96 -0.39
N GLY A 243 20.50 -17.67 -0.11
CA GLY A 243 20.42 -19.14 -0.23
C GLY A 243 20.13 -19.60 -1.67
N HIS A 244 19.29 -18.85 -2.40
CA HIS A 244 18.96 -19.13 -3.79
C HIS A 244 20.15 -18.88 -4.73
N ASP A 245 20.88 -17.78 -4.53
CA ASP A 245 22.11 -17.50 -5.30
C ASP A 245 23.18 -18.57 -5.07
N ARG A 246 23.35 -19.06 -3.83
CA ARG A 246 24.28 -20.17 -3.56
C ARG A 246 23.91 -21.47 -4.28
N ASN A 247 22.61 -21.78 -4.40
CA ASN A 247 22.15 -22.95 -5.14
C ASN A 247 22.27 -22.78 -6.67
N ILE A 248 22.03 -21.58 -7.20
CA ILE A 248 22.23 -21.30 -8.63
C ILE A 248 23.73 -21.34 -8.98
N THR A 249 24.60 -20.76 -8.17
CA THR A 249 26.06 -20.85 -8.38
C THR A 249 26.52 -22.30 -8.33
N SER A 250 26.02 -23.11 -7.38
CA SER A 250 26.27 -24.56 -7.32
C SER A 250 25.75 -25.35 -8.53
N LEU A 251 24.61 -24.95 -9.12
CA LEU A 251 24.03 -25.58 -10.32
C LEU A 251 24.74 -25.16 -11.61
N LEU A 252 25.31 -23.94 -11.65
CA LEU A 252 26.10 -23.45 -12.78
C LEU A 252 27.54 -23.97 -12.73
N GLU A 253 28.10 -24.21 -11.54
CA GLU A 253 29.41 -24.83 -11.36
C GLU A 253 29.41 -26.34 -11.66
N SER A 254 28.25 -27.01 -11.61
CA SER A 254 28.14 -28.45 -11.90
C SER A 254 27.90 -28.78 -13.38
N HIS A 255 27.64 -27.79 -14.24
CA HIS A 255 27.39 -27.99 -15.67
C HIS A 255 28.14 -26.96 -16.54
N PRO A 256 29.40 -27.24 -16.92
CA PRO A 256 30.08 -26.45 -17.93
C PRO A 256 29.52 -26.81 -19.32
N ASP A 257 29.04 -25.78 -20.02
CA ASP A 257 28.75 -25.71 -21.47
C ASP A 257 27.75 -26.72 -22.08
N GLU A 258 26.49 -26.29 -22.21
CA GLU A 258 25.67 -26.65 -23.38
C GLU A 258 25.04 -25.39 -24.01
N LYS A 259 25.68 -24.86 -25.06
CA LYS A 259 25.01 -23.97 -26.02
C LYS A 259 24.02 -24.80 -26.85
N LYS A 260 22.76 -24.90 -26.42
CA LYS A 260 21.66 -25.37 -27.28
C LYS A 260 20.84 -24.17 -27.78
N GLY A 261 20.85 -23.98 -29.09
CA GLY A 261 20.07 -22.96 -29.78
C GLY A 261 18.58 -23.13 -29.51
N LEU A 262 17.88 -22.01 -29.29
CA LEU A 262 16.43 -21.99 -29.17
C LEU A 262 15.79 -22.36 -30.51
N GLN A 263 15.36 -23.61 -30.65
CA GLN A 263 14.40 -24.01 -31.67
C GLN A 263 12.99 -23.90 -31.06
N ARG A 264 12.13 -23.08 -31.66
CA ARG A 264 10.72 -22.93 -31.25
C ARG A 264 10.01 -24.27 -31.44
N GLY A 265 9.64 -24.92 -30.35
CA GLY A 265 8.73 -26.06 -30.36
C GLY A 265 7.29 -25.63 -30.65
N PRO A 266 6.46 -26.49 -31.28
CA PRO A 266 5.07 -26.19 -31.56
C PRO A 266 4.28 -26.11 -30.25
N VAL A 267 3.47 -25.05 -30.12
CA VAL A 267 2.58 -24.85 -28.96
C VAL A 267 1.44 -25.85 -29.09
N GLY A 268 1.44 -26.88 -28.24
CA GLY A 268 0.36 -27.85 -28.12
C GLY A 268 -0.88 -27.21 -27.52
N CYS A 269 -1.99 -27.35 -28.22
CA CYS A 269 -3.32 -27.14 -27.68
C CYS A 269 -3.76 -28.41 -26.95
N ASP A 270 -3.80 -28.37 -25.63
CA ASP A 270 -4.51 -29.35 -24.81
C ASP A 270 -4.78 -28.75 -23.43
N GLY A 271 -5.97 -28.15 -23.30
CA GLY A 271 -6.47 -27.70 -22.02
C GLY A 271 -6.86 -28.87 -21.13
N VAL A 272 -6.24 -28.98 -19.96
CA VAL A 272 -6.81 -29.51 -18.70
C VAL A 272 -5.90 -29.07 -17.56
N GLY A 273 -6.45 -28.39 -16.55
CA GLY A 273 -5.73 -28.01 -15.32
C GLY A 273 -6.27 -26.76 -14.65
#